data_AF-G1U4A9-F1
#
_entry.id   AF-G1U4A9-F1
#
_cell.length_a   1.000
_cell.length_b   1.000
_cell.length_c   1.000
_cell.angle_alpha   90.00
_cell.angle_beta   90.00
_cell.angle_gamma   90.00
#
_symmetry.space_group_name_H-M   'P 1'
#
loop_
_entity.id
_entity.type
_entity.pdbx_description
1 polymer ?
#
loop_
_entity_poly.entity_id
_entity_poly.type
_entity_poly.pdbx_seq_one_letter_code
_entity_poly.pdbx_strand_id
1 'polypeptide(L)'
;MAETQSTPEDEPQQSAEPSGVSSAPPASNKKEKTKPLAETEKVENADSKVKEVPKREKKIFDEKTAVLAIQAWWRGTLVRRVLLHAALRAWVIQCWWRLILNRALEKRRRVALENFTREEWAAVRLQSWARMWRIRRRYCQVLNAVRIIQAYWRCHTCASRGIIKGQYRVTANQLHLELEILLGSGPCIVTECIPLPIKQ
;
A
#
# COMPACT_ATOMS: atom_id res chain seq x y z
N MET A 1 -13.51 33.98 -28.40
CA MET A 1 -12.58 33.24 -29.25
C MET A 1 -11.98 32.15 -28.35
N ALA A 2 -12.69 31.09 -28.01
CA ALA A 2 -13.17 29.98 -28.84
C ALA A 2 -12.01 29.28 -29.57
N GLU A 3 -11.51 28.20 -28.98
CA GLU A 3 -11.31 26.93 -29.68
C GLU A 3 -11.13 25.78 -28.67
N THR A 4 -12.24 25.05 -28.53
CA THR A 4 -12.40 23.67 -28.07
C THR A 4 -12.10 22.71 -29.22
N GLN A 5 -11.40 21.61 -28.96
CA GLN A 5 -11.45 20.32 -29.69
C GLN A 5 -10.96 19.23 -28.70
N SER A 6 -11.83 18.45 -28.06
CA SER A 6 -12.59 17.27 -28.53
C SER A 6 -11.72 16.03 -28.85
N THR A 7 -11.63 15.14 -27.85
CA THR A 7 -11.61 13.65 -27.94
C THR A 7 -12.85 13.11 -28.71
N PRO A 8 -13.08 11.80 -29.03
CA PRO A 8 -12.59 10.54 -28.40
C PRO A 8 -12.36 9.35 -29.41
N GLU A 9 -12.58 8.10 -28.96
CA GLU A 9 -12.58 6.77 -29.63
C GLU A 9 -11.21 6.04 -29.47
N ASP A 10 -11.06 4.84 -28.90
CA ASP A 10 -11.97 3.70 -28.72
C ASP A 10 -11.64 2.88 -27.46
N GLU A 11 -12.67 2.22 -26.92
CA GLU A 11 -12.66 1.34 -25.74
C GLU A 11 -12.66 -0.16 -26.19
N PRO A 12 -12.89 -1.18 -25.33
CA PRO A 12 -11.95 -2.24 -24.99
C PRO A 12 -12.40 -3.63 -25.50
N GLN A 13 -11.56 -4.67 -25.32
CA GLN A 13 -11.88 -6.12 -25.22
C GLN A 13 -10.54 -6.88 -25.09
N GLN A 14 -10.34 -7.99 -24.38
CA GLN A 14 -11.25 -9.04 -23.93
C GLN A 14 -10.55 -9.91 -22.87
N SER A 15 -11.35 -10.39 -21.92
CA SER A 15 -11.12 -11.46 -20.96
C SER A 15 -10.97 -12.84 -21.63
N ALA A 16 -10.08 -13.70 -21.12
CA ALA A 16 -10.24 -15.16 -21.19
C ALA A 16 -9.36 -15.89 -20.16
N GLU A 17 -9.99 -16.41 -19.10
CA GLU A 17 -9.55 -17.66 -18.46
C GLU A 17 -9.77 -18.84 -19.43
N PRO A 18 -9.07 -19.95 -19.23
CA PRO A 18 -9.85 -21.17 -19.05
C PRO A 18 -9.42 -21.99 -17.84
N SER A 19 -10.44 -22.40 -17.11
CA SER A 19 -10.44 -23.49 -16.15
C SER A 19 -10.46 -24.84 -16.88
N GLY A 20 -9.76 -25.84 -16.31
CA GLY A 20 -10.28 -27.20 -16.23
C GLY A 20 -9.52 -28.33 -16.94
N VAL A 21 -9.35 -29.42 -16.17
CA VAL A 21 -9.15 -30.84 -16.55
C VAL A 21 -7.69 -31.26 -16.73
N SER A 22 -7.03 -31.73 -15.68
CA SER A 22 -7.04 -33.13 -15.15
C SER A 22 -6.21 -34.09 -15.99
N SER A 23 -5.21 -34.71 -15.34
CA SER A 23 -4.99 -36.17 -15.26
C SER A 23 -3.51 -36.56 -15.35
N ALA A 24 -3.05 -37.21 -14.29
CA ALA A 24 -1.92 -38.14 -14.28
C ALA A 24 -2.41 -39.43 -13.60
N PRO A 25 -1.65 -40.56 -13.61
CA PRO A 25 -0.95 -41.29 -14.67
C PRO A 25 -1.51 -42.76 -14.70
N PRO A 26 -0.92 -43.83 -15.34
CA PRO A 26 0.28 -44.51 -14.79
C PRO A 26 1.14 -45.38 -15.76
N ALA A 27 2.20 -45.99 -15.17
CA ALA A 27 2.70 -47.35 -15.41
C ALA A 27 3.89 -47.64 -16.38
N SER A 28 5.07 -47.77 -15.76
CA SER A 28 5.89 -49.00 -15.64
C SER A 28 6.62 -49.67 -16.83
N ASN A 29 7.89 -50.00 -16.54
CA ASN A 29 8.70 -51.17 -16.95
C ASN A 29 9.32 -51.23 -18.36
N LYS A 30 10.67 -51.27 -18.40
CA LYS A 30 11.44 -52.52 -18.59
C LYS A 30 12.95 -52.35 -18.32
N LYS A 31 13.51 -53.41 -17.74
CA LYS A 31 14.93 -53.70 -17.51
C LYS A 31 15.64 -53.92 -18.84
N GLU A 32 16.92 -53.55 -18.94
CA GLU A 32 17.88 -54.38 -19.69
C GLU A 32 19.30 -54.23 -19.15
N LYS A 33 19.95 -55.38 -19.04
CA LYS A 33 21.25 -55.64 -18.42
C LYS A 33 22.10 -56.25 -19.52
N THR A 34 23.22 -55.65 -19.90
CA THR A 34 24.21 -56.35 -20.74
C THR A 34 25.63 -55.86 -20.49
N LYS A 35 26.46 -56.78 -20.01
CA LYS A 35 27.93 -56.75 -20.09
C LYS A 35 28.35 -57.18 -21.50
N PRO A 36 29.53 -56.79 -21.99
CA PRO A 36 30.28 -57.63 -22.92
C PRO A 36 31.46 -58.29 -22.22
N LEU A 37 31.49 -59.62 -22.31
CA LEU A 37 32.66 -60.48 -22.19
C LEU A 37 33.22 -60.63 -23.61
N ALA A 38 34.52 -60.46 -23.78
CA ALA A 38 35.23 -60.87 -25.00
C ALA A 38 36.33 -61.86 -24.59
N GLU A 39 36.17 -63.10 -25.03
CA GLU A 39 37.18 -64.13 -25.07
C GLU A 39 37.98 -64.00 -26.37
N THR A 40 39.29 -64.26 -26.30
CA THR A 40 40.05 -64.86 -27.40
C THR A 40 40.94 -65.95 -26.80
N GLU A 41 40.79 -67.14 -27.35
CA GLU A 41 41.42 -68.40 -26.95
C GLU A 41 42.92 -68.50 -27.25
N LYS A 42 43.58 -69.27 -26.36
CA LYS A 42 44.61 -70.32 -26.56
C LYS A 42 45.84 -70.05 -27.43
N VAL A 43 47.02 -70.33 -26.83
CA VAL A 43 47.95 -71.36 -27.33
C VAL A 43 48.58 -72.08 -26.13
N GLU A 44 48.59 -73.41 -26.21
CA GLU A 44 49.21 -74.37 -25.30
C GLU A 44 50.75 -74.33 -25.37
N ASN A 45 51.43 -74.66 -24.28
CA ASN A 45 52.27 -75.87 -24.17
C ASN A 45 53.52 -75.66 -23.28
N ALA A 46 53.77 -76.73 -22.54
CA ALA A 46 55.06 -77.23 -22.05
C ALA A 46 55.82 -76.47 -20.94
N ASP A 47 56.21 -77.33 -20.00
CA ASP A 47 57.41 -77.27 -19.19
C ASP A 47 57.44 -76.43 -17.92
N SER A 48 56.96 -77.09 -16.86
CA SER A 48 57.86 -77.65 -15.85
C SER A 48 59.13 -76.82 -15.58
N LYS A 49 58.96 -75.67 -14.94
CA LYS A 49 60.01 -75.14 -14.08
C LYS A 49 59.44 -74.36 -12.92
N VAL A 50 59.18 -75.08 -11.84
CA VAL A 50 59.31 -74.54 -10.48
C VAL A 50 60.75 -74.06 -10.35
N LYS A 51 61.05 -72.84 -10.83
CA LYS A 51 62.22 -72.09 -10.39
C LYS A 51 61.78 -71.37 -9.13
N GLU A 52 62.23 -71.88 -7.99
CA GLU A 52 62.23 -71.12 -6.75
C GLU A 52 62.98 -69.80 -6.95
N VAL A 53 62.24 -68.73 -7.24
CA VAL A 53 62.67 -67.37 -6.89
C VAL A 53 61.50 -66.71 -6.17
N PRO A 54 61.26 -66.89 -4.85
CA PRO A 54 60.00 -66.38 -4.35
C PRO A 54 60.00 -65.87 -2.91
N LYS A 55 61.01 -65.11 -2.48
CA LYS A 55 60.91 -64.42 -1.18
C LYS A 55 61.35 -62.97 -1.14
N ARG A 56 62.37 -62.55 -1.90
CA ARG A 56 62.83 -61.15 -1.87
C ARG A 56 62.02 -60.22 -2.78
N GLU A 57 61.71 -60.63 -4.02
CA GLU A 57 60.94 -59.81 -4.96
C GLU A 57 59.47 -59.62 -4.54
N LYS A 58 58.83 -60.67 -4.00
CA LYS A 58 57.47 -60.60 -3.44
C LYS A 58 57.39 -59.65 -2.24
N LYS A 59 58.37 -59.70 -1.32
CA LYS A 59 58.46 -58.77 -0.18
C LYS A 59 58.65 -57.32 -0.62
N ILE A 60 59.49 -57.07 -1.62
CA ILE A 60 59.68 -55.72 -2.18
C ILE A 60 58.39 -55.21 -2.83
N PHE A 61 57.62 -56.09 -3.48
CA PHE A 61 56.31 -55.75 -4.04
C PHE A 61 55.27 -55.45 -2.95
N ASP A 62 55.25 -56.23 -1.87
CA ASP A 62 54.38 -56.02 -0.71
C ASP A 62 54.72 -54.72 0.04
N GLU A 63 56.00 -54.39 0.21
CA GLU A 63 56.43 -53.11 0.80
C GLU A 63 56.05 -51.93 -0.08
N LYS A 64 56.28 -52.02 -1.40
CA LYS A 64 55.89 -50.96 -2.35
C LYS A 64 54.37 -50.76 -2.39
N THR A 65 53.59 -51.83 -2.39
CA THR A 65 52.12 -51.75 -2.37
C THR A 65 51.59 -51.20 -1.05
N ALA A 66 52.21 -51.54 0.10
CA ALA A 66 51.88 -50.93 1.39
C ALA A 66 52.19 -49.42 1.42
N VAL A 67 53.35 -48.99 0.88
CA VAL A 67 53.69 -47.57 0.75
C VAL A 67 52.70 -46.84 -0.16
N LEU A 68 52.32 -47.44 -1.28
CA LEU A 68 51.30 -46.87 -2.18
C LEU A 68 49.93 -46.77 -1.49
N ALA A 69 49.54 -47.75 -0.69
CA ALA A 69 48.30 -47.71 0.09
C ALA A 69 48.29 -46.57 1.11
N ILE A 70 49.41 -46.37 1.83
CA ILE A 70 49.57 -45.26 2.76
C ILE A 70 49.54 -43.92 2.02
N GLN A 71 50.22 -43.79 0.88
CA GLN A 71 50.20 -42.58 0.06
C GLN A 71 48.81 -42.27 -0.51
N ALA A 72 48.10 -43.29 -1.00
CA ALA A 72 46.72 -43.16 -1.49
C ALA A 72 45.77 -42.74 -0.35
N TRP A 73 45.96 -43.30 0.84
CA TRP A 73 45.20 -42.93 2.03
C TRP A 73 45.42 -41.48 2.44
N TRP A 74 46.66 -40.99 2.43
CA TRP A 74 46.99 -39.58 2.70
C TRP A 74 46.41 -38.63 1.65
N ARG A 75 46.50 -38.97 0.36
CA ARG A 75 45.87 -38.16 -0.70
C ARG A 75 44.35 -38.11 -0.55
N GLY A 76 43.72 -39.24 -0.24
CA GLY A 76 42.27 -39.31 -0.02
C GLY A 76 41.81 -38.55 1.22
N THR A 77 42.57 -38.55 2.31
CA THR A 77 42.25 -37.76 3.52
C THR A 77 42.46 -36.26 3.29
N LEU A 78 43.51 -35.86 2.58
CA LEU A 78 43.74 -34.45 2.22
C LEU A 78 42.59 -33.89 1.37
N VAL A 79 42.20 -34.60 0.31
CA VAL A 79 41.09 -34.16 -0.57
C VAL A 79 39.78 -34.06 0.19
N ARG A 80 39.45 -35.03 1.06
CA ARG A 80 38.23 -34.98 1.88
C ARG A 80 38.21 -33.77 2.81
N ARG A 81 39.34 -33.42 3.45
CA ARG A 81 39.44 -32.22 4.30
C ARG A 81 39.24 -30.94 3.49
N VAL A 82 39.86 -30.84 2.32
CA VAL A 82 39.72 -29.68 1.43
C VAL A 82 38.28 -29.54 0.93
N LEU A 83 37.64 -30.64 0.52
CA LEU A 83 36.26 -30.63 0.05
C LEU A 83 35.29 -30.20 1.15
N LEU A 84 35.44 -30.72 2.37
CA LEU A 84 34.62 -30.30 3.52
C LEU A 84 34.77 -28.81 3.81
N HIS A 85 36.00 -28.30 3.80
CA HIS A 85 36.26 -26.88 4.03
C HIS A 85 35.69 -26.01 2.89
N ALA A 86 35.79 -26.45 1.63
CA ALA A 86 35.18 -25.77 0.49
C ALA A 86 33.63 -25.78 0.58
N ALA A 87 33.04 -26.92 0.96
CA ALA A 87 31.59 -27.04 1.13
C ALA A 87 31.06 -26.15 2.27
N LEU A 88 31.76 -26.09 3.40
CA LEU A 88 31.42 -25.19 4.50
C LEU A 88 31.49 -23.71 4.07
N ARG A 89 32.52 -23.32 3.31
CA ARG A 89 32.63 -21.96 2.77
C ARG A 89 31.49 -21.63 1.81
N ALA A 90 31.17 -22.54 0.90
CA ALA A 90 30.03 -22.40 -0.01
C ALA A 90 28.71 -22.28 0.77
N TRP A 91 28.53 -23.09 1.82
CA TRP A 91 27.35 -23.03 2.69
C TRP A 91 27.21 -21.68 3.39
N VAL A 92 28.30 -21.13 3.94
CA VAL A 92 28.29 -19.80 4.58
C VAL A 92 27.88 -18.72 3.57
N ILE A 93 28.43 -18.75 2.35
CA ILE A 93 28.07 -17.81 1.28
C ILE A 93 26.59 -17.93 0.91
N GLN A 94 26.08 -19.16 0.75
CA GLN A 94 24.66 -19.40 0.45
C GLN A 94 23.73 -18.89 1.57
N CYS A 95 24.08 -19.16 2.83
CA CYS A 95 23.34 -18.67 3.99
C CYS A 95 23.35 -17.14 4.06
N TRP A 96 24.49 -16.50 3.77
CA TRP A 96 24.59 -15.05 3.71
C TRP A 96 23.70 -14.45 2.62
N TRP A 97 23.67 -15.05 1.43
CA TRP A 97 22.77 -14.64 0.35
C TRP A 97 21.29 -14.84 0.71
N ARG A 98 20.92 -15.95 1.35
CA ARG A 98 19.55 -16.15 1.83
C ARG A 98 19.14 -15.07 2.83
N LEU A 99 20.05 -14.70 3.74
CA LEU A 99 19.82 -13.64 4.71
C LEU A 99 19.65 -12.26 4.04
N ILE A 100 20.54 -11.91 3.09
CA ILE A 100 20.46 -10.62 2.39
C ILE A 100 19.15 -10.51 1.60
N LEU A 101 18.74 -11.61 0.95
CA LEU A 101 17.51 -11.67 0.16
C LEU A 101 16.27 -11.53 1.04
N ASN A 102 16.20 -12.29 2.15
CA ASN A 102 15.09 -12.18 3.11
C ASN A 102 15.00 -10.76 3.68
N ARG A 103 16.14 -10.16 4.07
CA ARG A 103 16.17 -8.78 4.56
C ARG A 103 15.68 -7.78 3.50
N ALA A 104 16.00 -7.99 2.23
CA ALA A 104 15.51 -7.16 1.14
C ALA A 104 13.99 -7.32 0.93
N LEU A 105 13.48 -8.56 0.95
CA LEU A 105 12.05 -8.85 0.83
C LEU A 105 11.25 -8.29 2.00
N GLU A 106 11.72 -8.43 3.23
CA GLU A 106 11.08 -7.84 4.41
C GLU A 106 11.03 -6.32 4.34
N LYS A 107 12.10 -5.66 3.87
CA LYS A 107 12.09 -4.20 3.65
C LYS A 107 11.02 -3.81 2.64
N ARG A 108 10.94 -4.51 1.50
CA ARG A 108 9.88 -4.27 0.50
C ARG A 108 8.49 -4.49 1.07
N ARG A 109 8.29 -5.56 1.85
CA ARG A 109 7.02 -5.86 2.50
C ARG A 109 6.64 -4.79 3.51
N ARG A 110 7.57 -4.31 4.34
CA ARG A 110 7.34 -3.21 5.30
C ARG A 110 6.91 -1.93 4.58
N VAL A 111 7.65 -1.51 3.56
CA VAL A 111 7.31 -0.32 2.77
C VAL A 111 5.92 -0.44 2.13
N ALA A 112 5.57 -1.61 1.58
CA ALA A 112 4.24 -1.83 1.02
C ALA A 112 3.14 -1.68 2.09
N LEU A 113 3.32 -2.28 3.27
CA LEU A 113 2.37 -2.14 4.38
C LEU A 113 2.25 -0.69 4.89
N GLU A 114 3.37 0.02 5.01
CA GLU A 114 3.38 1.44 5.39
C GLU A 114 2.62 2.31 4.37
N ASN A 115 2.78 2.02 3.08
CA ASN A 115 2.02 2.72 2.03
C ASN A 115 0.53 2.44 2.14
N PHE A 116 0.10 1.19 2.29
CA PHE A 116 -1.32 0.85 2.46
C PHE A 116 -1.93 1.52 3.69
N THR A 117 -1.24 1.45 4.83
CA THR A 117 -1.74 2.13 6.05
C THR A 117 -1.84 3.63 5.82
N ARG A 118 -0.85 4.26 5.16
CA ARG A 118 -0.90 5.70 4.83
C ARG A 118 -2.08 6.04 3.91
N GLU A 119 -2.38 5.20 2.93
CA GLU A 119 -3.53 5.34 2.05
C GLU A 119 -4.84 5.23 2.85
N GLU A 120 -4.97 4.26 3.74
CA GLU A 120 -6.13 4.12 4.63
C GLU A 120 -6.31 5.34 5.53
N TRP A 121 -5.24 5.82 6.18
CA TRP A 121 -5.26 7.03 6.99
C TRP A 121 -5.68 8.26 6.17
N ALA A 122 -5.17 8.40 4.95
CA ALA A 122 -5.55 9.48 4.05
C ALA A 122 -7.03 9.37 3.63
N ALA A 123 -7.51 8.17 3.32
CA ALA A 123 -8.89 7.90 2.95
C ALA A 123 -9.85 8.21 4.11
N VAL A 124 -9.56 7.76 5.33
CA VAL A 124 -10.37 8.04 6.52
C VAL A 124 -10.39 9.54 6.82
N ARG A 125 -9.25 10.22 6.70
CA ARG A 125 -9.17 11.68 6.90
C ARG A 125 -10.00 12.41 5.84
N LEU A 126 -9.89 12.04 4.57
CA LEU A 126 -10.69 12.62 3.49
C LEU A 126 -12.19 12.35 3.69
N GLN A 127 -12.57 11.14 4.06
CA GLN A 127 -13.95 10.78 4.38
C GLN A 127 -14.50 11.60 5.54
N SER A 128 -13.71 11.83 6.59
CA SER A 128 -14.10 12.67 7.73
C SER A 128 -14.36 14.12 7.31
N TRP A 129 -13.50 14.66 6.44
CA TRP A 129 -13.65 16.01 5.89
C TRP A 129 -14.87 16.11 4.98
N ALA A 130 -15.09 15.12 4.11
CA ALA A 130 -16.25 15.08 3.22
C ALA A 130 -17.57 15.02 4.02
N ARG A 131 -17.62 14.21 5.09
CA ARG A 131 -18.77 14.12 5.99
C ARG A 131 -19.01 15.45 6.71
N MET A 132 -17.96 16.04 7.30
CA MET A 132 -18.04 17.35 7.96
C MET A 132 -18.51 18.44 7.01
N TRP A 133 -17.95 18.48 5.80
CA TRP A 133 -18.30 19.45 4.76
C TRP A 133 -19.77 19.34 4.36
N ARG A 134 -20.27 18.12 4.14
CA ARG A 134 -21.68 17.90 3.78
C ARG A 134 -22.63 18.44 4.84
N ILE A 135 -22.35 18.16 6.12
CA ILE A 135 -23.16 18.64 7.25
C ILE A 135 -23.08 20.16 7.33
N ARG A 136 -21.87 20.75 7.26
CA ARG A 136 -21.68 22.20 7.31
C ARG A 136 -22.40 22.91 6.17
N ARG A 137 -22.34 22.38 4.94
CA ARG A 137 -23.07 22.92 3.79
C ARG A 137 -24.58 22.91 4.04
N ARG A 138 -25.13 21.80 4.53
CA ARG A 138 -26.56 21.70 4.83
C ARG A 138 -26.98 22.67 5.94
N TYR A 139 -26.18 22.76 7.01
CA TYR A 139 -26.42 23.71 8.09
C TYR A 139 -26.42 25.16 7.58
N CYS A 140 -25.40 25.55 6.80
CA CYS A 140 -25.33 26.89 6.22
C CYS A 140 -26.49 27.18 5.28
N GLN A 141 -26.96 26.21 4.49
CA GLN A 141 -28.14 26.37 3.63
C GLN A 141 -29.40 26.67 4.45
N VAL A 142 -29.66 25.86 5.49
CA VAL A 142 -30.82 26.06 6.38
C VAL A 142 -30.71 27.39 7.11
N LEU A 143 -29.53 27.72 7.64
CA LEU A 143 -29.30 28.98 8.35
C LEU A 143 -29.50 30.19 7.44
N ASN A 144 -29.08 30.11 6.17
CA ASN A 144 -29.33 31.15 5.19
C ASN A 144 -30.83 31.30 4.89
N ALA A 145 -31.55 30.19 4.70
CA ALA A 145 -33.00 30.21 4.49
C ALA A 145 -33.74 30.83 5.69
N VAL A 146 -33.37 30.45 6.92
CA VAL A 146 -33.94 31.02 8.15
C VAL A 146 -33.66 32.53 8.23
N ARG A 147 -32.44 32.97 7.91
CA ARG A 147 -32.10 34.40 7.89
C ARG A 147 -32.96 35.18 6.89
N ILE A 148 -33.19 34.64 5.69
CA ILE A 148 -34.04 35.28 4.68
C ILE A 148 -35.48 35.40 5.20
N ILE A 149 -36.04 34.33 5.77
CA ILE A 149 -37.40 34.34 6.34
C ILE A 149 -37.51 35.34 7.49
N GLN A 150 -36.52 35.36 8.39
CA GLN A 150 -36.48 36.31 9.51
C GLN A 150 -36.36 37.76 9.03
N ALA A 151 -35.53 38.03 8.02
CA ALA A 151 -35.40 39.36 7.44
C ALA A 151 -36.70 39.81 6.78
N TYR A 152 -37.33 38.93 6.01
CA TYR A 152 -38.64 39.18 5.41
C TYR A 152 -39.69 39.49 6.47
N TRP A 153 -39.78 38.68 7.53
CA TRP A 153 -40.74 38.90 8.62
C TRP A 153 -40.47 40.18 9.40
N ARG A 154 -39.19 40.51 9.66
CA ARG A 154 -38.81 41.78 10.29
C ARG A 154 -39.19 42.98 9.43
N CYS A 155 -38.87 42.95 8.14
CA CYS A 155 -39.26 44.01 7.21
C CYS A 155 -40.79 44.13 7.09
N HIS A 156 -41.51 43.01 7.00
CA HIS A 156 -42.97 43.01 6.93
C HIS A 156 -43.61 43.59 8.21
N THR A 157 -43.08 43.23 9.39
CA THR A 157 -43.59 43.75 10.67
C THR A 157 -43.28 45.24 10.87
N CYS A 158 -42.13 45.71 10.40
CA CYS A 158 -41.81 47.14 10.38
C CYS A 158 -42.68 47.91 9.38
N ALA A 159 -42.93 47.34 8.20
CA ALA A 159 -43.79 47.95 7.18
C ALA A 159 -45.25 48.05 7.65
N SER A 160 -45.77 47.05 8.38
CA SER A 160 -47.15 47.05 8.88
C SER A 160 -47.36 47.93 10.12
N ARG A 161 -46.31 48.20 10.91
CA ARG A 161 -46.39 49.02 12.13
C ARG A 161 -46.32 50.52 11.88
N GLY A 162 -46.09 50.94 10.64
CA GLY A 162 -45.98 52.34 10.29
C GLY A 162 -44.71 53.00 10.85
N ILE A 163 -44.39 54.18 10.35
CA ILE A 163 -43.23 54.97 10.78
C ILE A 163 -43.74 56.12 11.63
N ILE A 164 -43.21 56.28 12.84
CA ILE A 164 -43.48 57.44 13.70
C ILE A 164 -42.30 58.40 13.56
N LYS A 165 -42.55 59.60 13.06
CA LYS A 165 -41.59 60.71 13.07
C LYS A 165 -42.03 61.71 14.13
N GLY A 166 -41.13 62.07 15.03
CA GLY A 166 -41.38 63.10 16.03
C GLY A 166 -40.54 64.34 15.72
N GLN A 167 -41.18 65.49 15.62
CA GLN A 167 -40.54 66.81 15.68
C GLN A 167 -40.88 67.43 17.03
N TYR A 168 -39.88 67.98 17.72
CA TYR A 168 -40.10 68.71 18.96
C TYR A 168 -39.40 70.06 18.88
N ARG A 169 -40.10 71.09 19.36
CA ARG A 169 -39.56 72.45 19.44
C ARG A 169 -39.77 72.96 20.85
N VAL A 170 -38.67 73.24 21.52
CA VAL A 170 -38.66 73.79 22.88
C VAL A 170 -38.65 75.31 22.78
N THR A 171 -39.62 75.97 23.41
CA THR A 171 -39.60 77.41 23.64
C THR A 171 -39.52 77.70 25.14
N ALA A 172 -39.23 78.94 25.52
CA ALA A 172 -38.99 79.31 26.93
C ALA A 172 -40.15 78.93 27.88
N ASN A 173 -41.39 78.93 27.37
CA ASN A 173 -42.60 78.78 28.18
C ASN A 173 -43.41 77.51 27.83
N GLN A 174 -43.11 76.87 26.71
CA GLN A 174 -43.90 75.75 26.15
C GLN A 174 -43.02 74.79 25.34
N LEU A 175 -43.34 73.49 25.41
CA LEU A 175 -42.84 72.44 24.53
C LEU A 175 -43.89 72.16 23.46
N HIS A 176 -43.53 72.35 22.20
CA HIS A 176 -44.36 71.95 21.06
C HIS A 176 -43.90 70.58 20.57
N LEU A 177 -44.79 69.59 20.60
CA LEU A 177 -44.55 68.23 20.14
C LEU A 177 -45.44 67.94 18.94
N GLU A 178 -44.85 67.51 17.84
CA GLU A 178 -45.57 67.10 16.63
C GLU A 178 -45.14 65.68 16.25
N LEU A 179 -46.10 64.75 16.28
CA LEU A 179 -45.90 63.36 15.88
C LEU A 179 -46.62 63.11 14.56
N GLU A 180 -45.88 62.72 13.54
CA GLU A 180 -46.42 62.16 12.30
C GLU A 180 -46.38 60.63 12.39
N ILE A 181 -47.55 60.00 12.35
CA ILE A 181 -47.73 58.55 12.33
C ILE A 181 -48.13 58.15 10.90
N LEU A 182 -47.21 57.53 10.18
CA LEU A 182 -47.45 56.99 8.84
C LEU A 182 -47.89 55.53 8.96
N LEU A 183 -49.19 55.28 9.12
CA LEU A 183 -49.77 53.95 8.93
C LEU A 183 -50.20 53.82 7.46
N GLY A 184 -50.13 52.63 6.85
CA GLY A 184 -50.35 52.41 5.41
C GLY A 184 -51.68 52.91 4.79
N SER A 185 -52.57 53.52 5.58
CA SER A 185 -53.81 54.19 5.17
C SER A 185 -53.68 55.72 5.02
N GLY A 186 -52.54 56.34 5.37
CA GLY A 186 -52.29 57.79 5.28
C GLY A 186 -51.56 58.38 6.50
N PRO A 187 -50.97 59.59 6.38
CA PRO A 187 -50.32 60.26 7.50
C PRO A 187 -51.34 60.79 8.52
N CYS A 188 -51.19 60.41 9.78
CA CYS A 188 -51.90 61.00 10.91
C CYS A 188 -50.95 61.94 11.66
N ILE A 189 -51.34 63.22 11.83
CA ILE A 189 -50.53 64.23 12.53
C ILE A 189 -51.16 64.51 13.89
N VAL A 190 -50.40 64.38 14.97
CA VAL A 190 -50.81 64.68 16.34
C VAL A 190 -49.90 65.78 16.88
N THR A 191 -50.47 66.95 17.20
CA THR A 191 -49.76 68.09 17.77
C THR A 191 -50.20 68.34 19.21
N GLU A 192 -49.24 68.50 20.12
CA GLU A 192 -49.48 68.79 21.53
C GLU A 192 -48.56 69.91 22.03
N CYS A 193 -49.11 70.85 22.82
CA CYS A 193 -48.37 71.95 23.44
C CYS A 193 -48.37 71.76 24.96
N ILE A 194 -47.22 71.39 25.52
CA ILE A 194 -47.07 71.16 26.96
C ILE A 194 -46.46 72.43 27.60
N PRO A 195 -47.16 73.12 28.50
CA PRO A 195 -46.60 74.28 29.20
C PRO A 195 -45.47 73.83 30.13
N LEU A 196 -44.33 74.52 30.05
CA LEU A 196 -43.18 74.22 30.92
C LEU A 196 -43.31 75.05 32.20
N PRO A 197 -43.21 74.43 33.40
CA PRO A 197 -43.24 75.18 34.64
C PRO A 197 -41.96 76.02 34.74
N ILE A 198 -42.10 77.32 34.43
CA ILE A 198 -41.04 78.30 34.64
C ILE A 198 -40.88 78.44 36.15
N LYS A 199 -39.82 77.88 36.73
CA LYS A 199 -39.40 78.25 38.08
C LYS A 199 -38.86 79.68 38.00
N GLN A 200 -39.65 80.62 38.51
CA GLN A 200 -39.20 81.98 38.85
C GLN A 200 -38.14 81.94 39.94
#